data_AF-A0A7K0PGA9-F1
#
_entry.id   AF-A0A7K0PGA9-F1
#
_cell.length_a   1.000
_cell.length_b   1.000
_cell.length_c   1.000
_cell.angle_alpha   90.00
_cell.angle_beta   90.00
_cell.angle_gamma   90.00
#
_symmetry.space_group_name_H-M   'P 1'
#
loop_
_entity.id
_entity.type
_entity.pdbx_description
1 polymer ?
#
loop_
_entity_poly.entity_id
_entity_poly.type
_entity_poly.pdbx_seq_one_letter_code
_entity_poly.pdbx_strand_id
1 'polypeptide(L)' 'IGIAKKVFSPDPDEVAFAKKIIEAIPDGKGVHMIDGKMQDDASWKQAKVLVELAEQLAEGDEDLKAAYGF' A
#
# COMPACT_ATOMS: atom_id res chain seq x y z
N ILE A 1 23.33 1.77 -7.31
CA ILE A 1 22.24 2.20 -6.41
C ILE A 1 20.84 1.91 -6.99
N GLY A 2 20.60 2.07 -8.30
CA GLY A 2 19.26 1.86 -8.89
C GLY A 2 18.59 0.50 -8.66
N ILE A 3 19.35 -0.61 -8.63
CA ILE A 3 18.79 -1.95 -8.37
C ILE A 3 18.16 -2.03 -6.97
N ALA A 4 18.79 -1.45 -5.96
CA ALA A 4 18.26 -1.48 -4.60
C ALA A 4 16.93 -0.73 -4.52
N LYS A 5 16.83 0.46 -5.13
CA LYS A 5 15.55 1.18 -5.22
C LYS A 5 14.48 0.34 -5.92
N LYS A 6 14.80 -0.27 -7.07
CA LYS A 6 13.84 -1.12 -7.79
C LYS A 6 13.37 -2.34 -7.00
N VAL A 7 14.26 -2.98 -6.24
CA VAL A 7 13.98 -4.25 -5.55
C VAL A 7 13.34 -4.04 -4.17
N PHE A 8 13.68 -2.96 -3.48
CA PHE A 8 13.21 -2.69 -2.12
C PHE A 8 12.07 -1.67 -2.04
N SER A 9 11.72 -1.03 -3.15
CA SER A 9 10.47 -0.28 -3.25
C SER A 9 9.28 -1.23 -3.31
N PRO A 10 8.16 -0.92 -2.61
CA PRO A 10 6.91 -1.65 -2.74
C PRO A 10 6.46 -1.86 -4.19
N ASP A 11 5.79 -2.98 -4.46
CA ASP A 11 5.16 -3.19 -5.76
C ASP A 11 3.95 -2.24 -5.91
N PRO A 12 3.81 -1.51 -7.03
CA PRO A 12 2.68 -0.62 -7.25
C PRO A 12 1.30 -1.28 -7.13
N ASP A 13 1.15 -2.53 -7.56
CA ASP A 13 -0.13 -3.25 -7.46
C ASP A 13 -0.45 -3.60 -6.00
N GLU A 14 0.57 -3.91 -5.19
CA GLU A 14 0.40 -4.13 -3.75
C GLU A 14 0.02 -2.83 -3.03
N VAL A 15 0.63 -1.69 -3.40
CA VAL A 15 0.27 -0.38 -2.86
C VAL A 15 -1.17 -0.02 -3.23
N ALA A 16 -1.59 -0.26 -4.47
CA ALA A 16 -2.96 -0.01 -4.93
C ALA A 16 -3.97 -0.89 -4.16
N PHE A 17 -3.65 -2.16 -3.93
CA PHE A 17 -4.51 -3.04 -3.14
C PHE A 17 -4.57 -2.62 -1.66
N ALA A 18 -3.44 -2.20 -1.09
CA ALA A 18 -3.39 -1.68 0.27
C ALA A 18 -4.25 -0.42 0.45
N LYS A 19 -4.24 0.51 -0.52
CA LYS A 19 -5.16 1.66 -0.54
C LYS A 19 -6.62 1.22 -0.50
N LYS A 20 -7.02 0.24 -1.33
CA LYS A 20 -8.39 -0.32 -1.31
C LYS A 20 -8.78 -0.90 0.05
N ILE A 21 -7.86 -1.59 0.74
CA ILE A 21 -8.12 -2.13 2.09
C ILE A 21 -8.42 -0.99 3.07
N ILE A 22 -7.61 0.07 3.05
CA ILE A 22 -7.75 1.22 3.94
C ILE A 22 -9.08 1.95 3.69
N GLU A 23 -9.45 2.15 2.43
CA GLU A 23 -10.71 2.77 2.04
C GLU A 23 -11.94 1.94 2.43
N ALA A 24 -11.86 0.62 2.30
CA ALA A 24 -12.97 -0.29 2.59
C ALA A 24 -13.17 -0.53 4.10
N ILE A 25 -12.15 -0.31 4.93
CA ILE A 25 -12.19 -0.49 6.38
C ILE A 25 -11.75 0.83 7.06
N PRO A 26 -12.56 1.89 7.01
CA PRO A 26 -12.14 3.23 7.44
C PRO A 26 -11.85 3.33 8.95
N ASP A 27 -12.43 2.46 9.77
CA ASP A 27 -12.18 2.39 11.22
C ASP A 27 -11.05 1.40 11.59
N GLY A 28 -10.50 0.68 10.60
CA GLY A 28 -9.45 -0.31 10.73
C GLY A 28 -9.82 -1.53 11.59
N LYS A 29 -11.12 -1.82 11.73
CA LYS A 29 -11.63 -2.89 12.60
C LYS A 29 -12.60 -3.81 11.89
N GLY A 30 -12.64 -5.06 12.35
CA GLY A 30 -13.59 -6.07 11.88
C GLY A 30 -13.01 -6.94 10.78
N VAL A 31 -13.90 -7.64 10.08
CA VAL A 31 -13.53 -8.59 9.03
C VAL A 31 -14.32 -8.28 7.77
N HIS A 32 -13.62 -8.07 6.67
CA HIS A 32 -14.17 -7.65 5.38
C HIS A 32 -13.69 -8.58 4.27
N MET A 33 -14.51 -8.78 3.25
CA MET A 33 -14.13 -9.51 2.04
C MET A 33 -13.85 -8.50 0.94
N ILE A 34 -12.59 -8.39 0.52
CA ILE A 34 -12.14 -7.45 -0.53
C ILE A 34 -11.49 -8.25 -1.65
N ASP A 35 -12.01 -8.13 -2.87
CA ASP A 35 -11.56 -8.87 -4.06
C ASP A 35 -11.44 -10.40 -3.81
N GLY A 36 -12.38 -10.96 -3.06
CA GLY A 36 -12.41 -12.39 -2.70
C GLY A 36 -11.38 -12.83 -1.65
N LYS A 37 -10.67 -11.87 -1.03
CA LYS A 37 -9.73 -12.11 0.07
C LYS A 37 -10.29 -11.56 1.38
N MET A 38 -10.19 -12.36 2.45
CA MET A 38 -10.53 -11.94 3.80
C MET A 38 -9.48 -10.94 4.32
N GLN A 39 -9.95 -9.79 4.80
CA GLN A 39 -9.15 -8.73 5.40
C GLN A 39 -9.64 -8.49 6.81
N ASP A 40 -8.71 -8.32 7.73
CA ASP A 40 -8.95 -8.07 9.15
C ASP A 40 -8.13 -6.89 9.65
N ASP A 41 -8.23 -6.57 10.95
CA ASP A 41 -7.44 -5.54 11.63
C ASP A 41 -5.93 -5.67 11.36
N ALA A 42 -5.42 -6.91 11.26
CA ALA A 42 -4.01 -7.17 11.03
C ALA A 42 -3.61 -6.82 9.60
N SER A 43 -4.41 -7.27 8.63
CA SER A 43 -4.22 -6.99 7.21
C SER A 43 -4.36 -5.50 6.91
N TRP A 44 -5.29 -4.82 7.59
CA TRP A 44 -5.43 -3.37 7.51
C TRP A 44 -4.20 -2.62 8.05
N LYS A 45 -3.64 -3.05 9.19
CA LYS A 45 -2.41 -2.45 9.75
C LYS A 45 -1.22 -2.64 8.81
N GLN A 46 -1.11 -3.81 8.17
CA GLN A 46 -0.07 -4.07 7.18
C GLN A 46 -0.23 -3.17 5.95
N ALA A 47 -1.47 -3.04 5.44
CA ALA A 47 -1.79 -2.14 4.34
C ALA A 47 -1.41 -0.68 4.66
N LYS A 48 -1.70 -0.21 5.89
CA LYS A 48 -1.33 1.14 6.34
C LYS A 48 0.18 1.37 6.32
N VAL A 49 0.96 0.43 6.87
CA VAL A 49 2.43 0.52 6.86
C VAL A 49 2.99 0.57 5.44
N LEU A 50 2.43 -0.24 4.53
CA LEU A 50 2.85 -0.27 3.13
C LEU A 50 2.57 1.06 2.42
N VAL A 51 1.37 1.62 2.59
CA VAL A 51 0.98 2.89 1.97
C VAL A 51 1.79 4.05 2.53
N GLU A 52 2.00 4.12 3.85
CA GLU A 52 2.83 5.16 4.48
C GLU A 52 4.28 5.13 3.96
N LEU A 53 4.87 3.93 3.80
CA LEU A 53 6.21 3.80 3.20
C LEU A 53 6.21 4.25 1.74
N ALA A 54 5.18 3.88 0.97
CA ALA A 54 5.07 4.27 -0.44
C ALA A 54 4.92 5.79 -0.61
N GLU A 55 4.16 6.46 0.28
CA GLU A 55 4.03 7.92 0.32
C GLU A 55 5.40 8.59 0.58
N GLN A 56 6.13 8.14 1.60
CA GLN A 56 7.45 8.68 1.93
C GLN A 56 8.46 8.51 0.78
N LEU A 57 8.42 7.38 0.07
CA LEU A 57 9.28 7.16 -1.09
C LEU A 57 8.87 8.05 -2.27
N ALA A 58 7.57 8.25 -2.49
CA ALA A 58 7.03 9.09 -3.57
C ALA A 58 7.35 10.58 -3.40
N GLU A 59 7.55 11.07 -2.17
CA GLU A 59 7.99 12.46 -1.92
C GLU A 59 9.36 12.76 -2.53
N GLY A 60 10.23 11.75 -2.66
CA GLY A 60 11.61 11.91 -3.15
C GLY A 60 11.89 11.30 -4.53
N ASP A 61 10.88 10.71 -5.20
CA ASP A 61 11.05 9.95 -6.43
C ASP A 61 9.80 10.07 -7.32
N GLU A 62 9.87 10.91 -8.35
CA GLU A 62 8.72 11.20 -9.24
C GLU A 62 8.23 9.96 -10.01
N ASP A 63 9.13 9.02 -10.33
CA ASP A 63 8.78 7.78 -11.02
C ASP A 63 7.94 6.88 -10.09
N LEU A 64 8.32 6.77 -8.82
CA LEU A 64 7.53 6.03 -7.82
C LEU A 64 6.21 6.72 -7.52
N LYS A 65 6.21 8.05 -7.46
CA LYS A 65 4.98 8.83 -7.28
C LYS A 65 3.96 8.55 -8.38
N ALA A 66 4.41 8.57 -9.64
CA ALA A 66 3.57 8.22 -10.78
C ALA A 66 3.12 6.75 -10.74
N ALA A 67 4.01 5.83 -10.39
CA ALA A 67 3.69 4.39 -10.30
C ALA A 67 2.64 4.09 -9.23
N TYR A 68 2.73 4.73 -8.06
CA TYR A 68 1.80 4.53 -6.95
C TYR A 68 0.50 5.34 -7.06
N GLY A 69 0.42 6.28 -8.00
CA GLY A 69 -0.74 7.17 -8.17
C GLY A 69 -0.95 8.12 -7.00
N PHE A 70 0.11 8.79 -6.56
CA PHE A 70 0.09 9.88 -5.55
C PHE A 70 0.24 11.27 -6.18
#